data_AF-D3ACU6-F1
#
_entry.id   AF-D3ACU6-F1
#
_cell.length_a   1.000
_cell.length_b   1.000
_cell.length_c   1.000
_cell.angle_alpha   90.00
_cell.angle_beta   90.00
_cell.angle_gamma   90.00
#
_symmetry.space_group_name_H-M   'P 1'
#
loop_
_entity.id
_entity.type
_entity.pdbx_description
1 polymer ?
#
loop_
_entity_poly.entity_id
_entity_poly.type
_entity_poly.pdbx_seq_one_letter_code
_entity_poly.pdbx_strand_id
1 'polypeptide(L)'
;MEIGSYIAGNGGYMSNTNDADAAKDIPDNFPAEDLVLKSSMQFFGDELLSYLGITAEPVTVGPTEFVYLTAKQLYEDFNFIKPDRSWIHLEFESDSIKEEDLRRFRSYEAVTSYICRVDITTYVICSSTVKEIRNELKTGHNTYKIIPVRLKNNNADELFARLFEKQKNGEVLNRADLVPLLLTTLMSGTTDQKDRIILANRLITESGALSQGEIVKMQAVLYTLA
;
A
#
# COMPACT_ATOMS: atom_id res chain seq x y z
N MET A 1 2.12 -15.44 -19.63
CA MET A 1 2.48 -14.01 -19.73
C MET A 1 3.49 -13.79 -18.64
N GLU A 2 4.76 -14.00 -18.99
CA GLU A 2 5.89 -14.01 -18.07
C GLU A 2 6.50 -12.62 -17.97
N ILE A 3 6.80 -12.28 -16.72
CA ILE A 3 7.64 -11.20 -16.24
C ILE A 3 9.10 -11.56 -16.53
N GLY A 4 9.83 -10.64 -17.16
CA GLY A 4 11.26 -10.75 -17.38
C GLY A 4 11.90 -9.37 -17.41
N SER A 5 12.50 -8.98 -16.29
CA SER A 5 13.34 -7.80 -16.11
C SER A 5 14.63 -7.91 -16.93
N TYR A 6 15.03 -6.85 -17.62
CA TYR A 6 16.41 -6.65 -18.07
C TYR A 6 16.92 -5.29 -17.60
N ILE A 7 17.98 -5.34 -16.79
CA ILE A 7 18.86 -4.21 -16.45
C ILE A 7 20.01 -4.23 -17.45
N ALA A 8 20.28 -3.09 -18.11
CA ALA A 8 21.61 -2.73 -18.58
C ALA A 8 21.68 -1.20 -18.68
N GLY A 9 22.55 -0.60 -17.87
CA GLY A 9 22.83 0.83 -17.89
C GLY A 9 23.82 1.20 -18.99
N ASN A 10 23.68 2.42 -19.50
CA ASN A 10 24.76 3.20 -20.09
C ASN A 10 24.46 4.67 -19.80
N GLY A 11 25.10 5.22 -18.77
CA GLY A 11 25.05 6.63 -18.43
C GLY A 11 26.03 7.43 -19.27
N GLY A 12 25.57 7.90 -20.42
CA GLY A 12 26.16 9.05 -21.11
C GLY A 12 25.08 10.11 -21.28
N TYR A 13 25.26 11.29 -20.68
CA TYR A 13 24.42 12.45 -20.99
C TYR A 13 24.75 12.93 -22.41
N MET A 14 23.81 12.74 -23.33
CA MET A 14 23.90 13.21 -24.71
C MET A 14 23.89 14.74 -24.79
N SER A 15 24.68 15.30 -25.72
CA SER A 15 24.31 16.55 -26.38
C SER A 15 24.24 16.33 -27.89
N ASN A 16 23.02 16.38 -28.43
CA ASN A 16 22.78 16.49 -29.86
C ASN A 16 23.00 17.95 -30.26
N THR A 17 24.19 18.28 -30.76
CA THR A 17 24.46 19.23 -31.85
C THR A 17 25.97 19.42 -31.94
N ASN A 18 26.48 19.27 -33.16
CA ASN A 18 27.82 19.69 -33.54
C ASN A 18 27.93 21.21 -33.30
N ASP A 19 28.75 21.64 -32.35
CA ASP A 19 29.39 22.95 -32.40
C ASP A 19 30.67 22.87 -31.58
N ALA A 20 31.79 22.86 -32.30
CA ALA A 20 33.12 23.07 -31.76
C ALA A 20 33.22 24.53 -31.29
N ASP A 21 34.06 24.76 -30.26
CA ASP A 21 34.59 26.08 -29.87
C ASP A 21 33.82 26.93 -28.84
N ALA A 22 33.16 26.29 -27.86
CA ALA A 22 32.94 26.95 -26.58
C ALA A 22 33.95 26.43 -25.54
N ALA A 23 35.13 27.07 -25.46
CA ALA A 23 36.03 26.89 -24.33
C ALA A 23 35.28 27.29 -23.06
N LYS A 24 34.92 26.30 -22.24
CA LYS A 24 34.37 26.54 -20.91
C LYS A 24 35.54 26.69 -19.95
N ASP A 25 35.76 27.92 -19.50
CA ASP A 25 36.73 28.22 -18.45
C ASP A 25 36.48 27.32 -17.23
N ILE A 26 37.52 26.60 -16.84
CA ILE A 26 37.52 25.67 -15.72
C ILE A 26 37.65 26.52 -14.44
N PRO A 27 36.74 26.41 -13.45
CA PRO A 27 36.71 27.32 -12.30
C PRO A 27 38.01 27.29 -11.47
N ASP A 28 38.37 28.41 -10.84
CA ASP A 28 39.60 28.61 -10.07
C ASP A 28 39.83 27.66 -8.89
N ASN A 29 38.82 26.89 -8.48
CA ASN A 29 38.92 25.86 -7.44
C ASN A 29 38.72 24.44 -8.01
N PHE A 30 38.98 24.28 -9.31
CA PHE A 30 39.03 22.98 -9.93
C PHE A 30 40.15 22.18 -9.28
N PRO A 31 39.85 21.00 -8.72
CA PRO A 31 40.82 20.24 -7.95
C PRO A 31 41.75 19.52 -8.95
N ALA A 32 42.51 20.30 -9.72
CA ALA A 32 43.31 19.85 -10.84
C ALA A 32 44.34 18.83 -10.39
N GLU A 33 44.98 19.06 -9.24
CA GLU A 33 45.91 18.11 -8.60
C GLU A 33 45.22 16.78 -8.28
N ASP A 34 44.01 16.84 -7.73
CA ASP A 34 43.20 15.70 -7.34
C ASP A 34 42.71 14.90 -8.56
N LEU A 35 42.38 15.60 -9.65
CA LEU A 35 42.03 15.01 -10.93
C LEU A 35 43.24 14.39 -11.63
N VAL A 36 44.41 15.03 -11.56
CA VAL A 36 45.67 14.50 -12.08
C VAL A 36 46.04 13.23 -11.33
N LEU A 37 45.94 13.22 -10.00
CA LEU A 37 46.21 12.02 -9.18
C LEU A 37 45.21 10.90 -9.48
N LYS A 38 43.92 11.20 -9.57
CA LYS A 38 42.87 10.22 -9.91
C LYS A 38 43.05 9.64 -11.31
N SER A 39 43.32 10.49 -12.30
CA SER A 39 43.53 10.06 -13.69
C SER A 39 44.82 9.25 -13.82
N SER A 40 45.90 9.68 -13.16
CA SER A 40 47.18 8.97 -13.18
C SER A 40 47.06 7.59 -12.53
N MET A 41 46.36 7.47 -11.40
CA MET A 41 46.07 6.18 -10.75
C MET A 41 45.13 5.30 -11.57
N GLN A 42 44.21 5.89 -12.34
CA GLN A 42 43.31 5.14 -13.22
C GLN A 42 44.03 4.57 -14.46
N PHE A 43 45.02 5.31 -15.00
CA PHE A 43 45.74 4.89 -16.21
C PHE A 43 47.01 4.07 -15.94
N PHE A 44 47.70 4.32 -14.82
CA PHE A 44 49.02 3.76 -14.49
C PHE A 44 49.09 3.28 -13.03
N GLY A 45 47.97 2.75 -12.53
CA GLY A 45 47.81 2.41 -11.11
C GLY A 45 48.85 1.43 -10.59
N ASP A 46 49.15 0.37 -11.35
CA ASP A 46 50.10 -0.65 -10.93
C ASP A 46 51.53 -0.10 -10.81
N GLU A 47 51.97 0.69 -11.79
CA GLU A 47 53.29 1.31 -11.78
C GLU A 47 53.43 2.39 -10.71
N LEU A 48 52.39 3.22 -10.51
CA LEU A 48 52.42 4.26 -9.48
C LEU A 48 52.35 3.69 -8.07
N LEU A 49 51.54 2.65 -7.83
CA LEU A 49 51.51 1.96 -6.54
C LEU A 49 52.87 1.31 -6.24
N SER A 50 53.49 0.69 -7.24
CA SER A 50 54.85 0.14 -7.12
C SER A 50 55.90 1.21 -6.84
N TYR A 51 55.86 2.33 -7.58
CA TYR A 51 56.76 3.48 -7.38
C TYR A 51 56.63 4.10 -5.98
N LEU A 52 55.41 4.14 -5.43
CA LEU A 52 55.15 4.61 -4.06
C LEU A 52 55.48 3.57 -2.97
N GLY A 53 55.98 2.38 -3.33
CA GLY A 53 56.38 1.32 -2.40
C GLY A 53 55.20 0.53 -1.82
N ILE A 54 54.03 0.57 -2.47
CA ILE A 54 52.82 -0.12 -2.04
C ILE A 54 52.72 -1.46 -2.81
N THR A 55 53.17 -2.56 -2.18
CA THR A 55 53.20 -3.89 -2.81
C THR A 55 52.13 -4.83 -2.25
N ALA A 56 51.08 -5.10 -3.03
CA ALA A 56 50.14 -6.20 -2.84
C ALA A 56 49.67 -6.73 -4.22
N GLU A 57 49.62 -8.06 -4.42
CA GLU A 57 49.06 -8.72 -5.63
C GLU A 57 47.56 -8.40 -5.82
N PRO A 58 47.03 -8.48 -7.07
CA PRO A 58 46.23 -7.42 -7.70
C PRO A 58 44.94 -7.10 -6.94
N VAL A 59 44.70 -5.80 -6.74
CA VAL A 59 43.44 -5.27 -6.22
C VAL A 59 42.72 -4.54 -7.35
N THR A 60 41.74 -5.21 -7.96
CA THR A 60 40.84 -4.57 -8.93
C THR A 60 40.07 -3.43 -8.25
N VAL A 61 39.88 -2.30 -8.93
CA VAL A 61 39.08 -1.17 -8.41
C VAL A 61 37.67 -1.66 -8.08
N GLY A 62 37.27 -1.52 -6.81
CA GLY A 62 35.89 -1.73 -6.38
C GLY A 62 34.98 -0.59 -6.83
N PRO A 63 33.67 -0.83 -7.02
CA PRO A 63 32.73 0.20 -7.45
C PRO A 63 32.73 1.41 -6.51
N THR A 64 32.77 2.61 -7.07
CA THR A 64 32.81 3.90 -6.34
C THR A 64 31.43 4.49 -6.06
N GLU A 65 30.38 3.91 -6.64
CA GLU A 65 28.99 4.31 -6.43
C GLU A 65 28.24 3.22 -5.68
N PHE A 66 27.75 3.57 -4.50
CA PHE A 66 26.80 2.76 -3.75
C PHE A 66 25.40 3.34 -3.96
N VAL A 67 24.65 2.80 -4.90
CA VAL A 67 23.22 3.14 -5.03
C VAL A 67 22.47 2.39 -3.94
N TYR A 68 22.14 3.08 -2.86
CA TYR A 68 21.29 2.56 -1.79
C TYR A 68 19.81 2.74 -2.16
N LEU A 69 19.26 1.81 -2.94
CA LEU A 69 17.82 1.71 -3.16
C LEU A 69 17.18 0.98 -1.99
N THR A 70 16.49 1.71 -1.11
CA THR A 70 15.52 1.08 -0.23
C THR A 70 14.19 0.99 -0.97
N ALA A 71 13.82 -0.19 -1.42
CA ALA A 71 12.44 -0.45 -1.80
C ALA A 71 11.58 -0.34 -0.53
N LYS A 72 10.89 0.79 -0.35
CA LYS A 72 9.82 0.91 0.65
C LYS A 72 8.54 0.42 0.01
N GLN A 73 8.09 -0.75 0.43
CA GLN A 73 6.82 -1.29 -0.02
C GLN A 73 5.69 -0.57 0.74
N LEU A 74 4.92 0.24 0.02
CA LEU A 74 3.68 0.81 0.52
C LEU A 74 2.61 -0.27 0.33
N TYR A 75 2.13 -0.84 1.44
CA TYR A 75 1.04 -1.81 1.42
C TYR A 75 -0.25 -1.07 1.76
N GLU A 76 -1.02 -0.77 0.72
CA GLU A 76 -2.43 -0.43 0.85
C GLU A 76 -3.23 -1.73 1.01
N ASP A 77 -4.31 -1.73 1.80
CA ASP A 77 -5.10 -2.96 1.97
C ASP A 77 -5.81 -3.34 0.66
N PHE A 78 -6.57 -2.42 0.05
CA PHE A 78 -7.19 -2.64 -1.26
C PHE A 78 -7.37 -1.37 -2.08
N ASN A 79 -7.31 -1.54 -3.41
CA ASN A 79 -7.75 -0.55 -4.39
C ASN A 79 -8.87 -1.10 -5.27
N PHE A 80 -9.93 -0.31 -5.48
CA PHE A 80 -10.98 -0.60 -6.45
C PHE A 80 -11.05 0.50 -7.51
N ILE A 81 -11.24 0.10 -8.77
CA ILE A 81 -11.41 1.03 -9.89
C ILE A 81 -12.89 1.16 -10.20
N LYS A 82 -13.43 2.38 -10.13
CA LYS A 82 -14.82 2.67 -10.47
C LYS A 82 -15.02 2.73 -12.00
N PRO A 83 -16.27 2.63 -12.49
CA PRO A 83 -16.57 2.80 -13.92
C PRO A 83 -16.11 4.15 -14.51
N ASP A 84 -16.08 5.21 -13.70
CA ASP A 84 -15.58 6.54 -14.06
C ASP A 84 -14.03 6.65 -14.06
N ARG A 85 -13.33 5.54 -13.78
CA ARG A 85 -11.86 5.40 -13.67
C ARG A 85 -11.22 6.05 -12.44
N SER A 86 -11.97 6.68 -11.56
CA SER A 86 -11.44 7.09 -10.24
C SER A 86 -11.42 5.90 -9.28
N TRP A 87 -10.55 5.96 -8.28
CA TRP A 87 -10.22 4.81 -7.43
C TRP A 87 -10.78 4.98 -6.02
N ILE A 88 -11.07 3.85 -5.39
CA ILE A 88 -11.37 3.72 -3.97
C ILE A 88 -10.15 3.07 -3.34
N HIS A 89 -9.47 3.81 -2.47
CA HIS A 89 -8.44 3.28 -1.59
C HIS A 89 -9.11 2.85 -0.28
N LEU A 90 -8.90 1.61 0.15
CA LEU A 90 -9.53 1.04 1.33
C LEU A 90 -8.45 0.68 2.35
N GLU A 91 -8.70 1.03 3.61
CA GLU A 91 -7.86 0.68 4.76
C GLU A 91 -8.72 0.11 5.90
N PHE A 92 -8.18 -0.79 6.70
CA PHE A 92 -8.83 -1.37 7.88
C PHE A 92 -8.14 -0.92 9.16
N GLU A 93 -8.92 -0.46 10.14
CA GLU A 93 -8.39 -0.10 11.45
C GLU A 93 -9.17 -0.81 12.56
N SER A 94 -8.46 -1.63 13.33
CA SER A 94 -9.03 -2.36 14.47
C SER A 94 -9.19 -1.48 15.71
N ASP A 95 -8.41 -0.40 15.79
CA ASP A 95 -8.38 0.55 16.90
C ASP A 95 -8.86 1.95 16.46
N SER A 96 -8.66 2.96 17.31
CA SER A 96 -8.89 4.35 16.92
C SER A 96 -7.90 4.78 15.84
N ILE A 97 -8.38 5.46 14.80
CA ILE A 97 -7.52 6.12 13.80
C ILE A 97 -6.70 7.24 14.47
N LYS A 98 -5.37 7.11 14.44
CA LYS A 98 -4.42 8.10 14.94
C LYS A 98 -3.93 9.01 13.82
N GLU A 99 -3.19 10.04 14.20
CA GLU A 99 -2.57 10.96 13.25
C GLU A 99 -1.54 10.25 12.35
N GLU A 100 -0.79 9.29 12.91
CA GLU A 100 0.19 8.48 12.16
C GLU A 100 -0.47 7.66 11.04
N ASP A 101 -1.64 7.08 11.31
CA ASP A 101 -2.42 6.33 10.32
C ASP A 101 -2.85 7.25 9.18
N LEU A 102 -3.40 8.44 9.50
CA LEU A 102 -3.77 9.43 8.48
C LEU A 102 -2.58 9.91 7.65
N ARG A 103 -1.38 10.02 8.25
CA ARG A 103 -0.15 10.36 7.52
C ARG A 103 0.26 9.24 6.57
N ARG A 104 0.11 7.98 6.99
CA ARG A 104 0.35 6.79 6.18
C ARG A 104 -0.62 6.74 4.99
N PHE A 105 -1.93 6.81 5.25
CA PHE A 105 -2.98 6.78 4.22
C PHE A 105 -2.79 7.89 3.18
N ARG A 106 -2.49 9.11 3.63
CA ARG A 106 -2.19 10.23 2.73
C ARG A 106 -0.98 9.96 1.85
N SER A 107 0.05 9.34 2.40
CA SER A 107 1.29 9.06 1.66
C SER A 107 1.04 8.03 0.58
N TYR A 108 0.25 7.00 0.89
CA TYR A 108 -0.17 5.96 -0.06
C TYR A 108 -1.02 6.55 -1.18
N GLU A 109 -2.11 7.24 -0.81
CA GLU A 109 -3.03 7.90 -1.76
C GLU A 109 -2.28 8.87 -2.69
N ALA A 110 -1.36 9.69 -2.15
CA ALA A 110 -0.61 10.66 -2.94
C ALA A 110 0.34 9.98 -3.94
N VAL A 111 1.04 8.92 -3.53
CA VAL A 111 1.94 8.17 -4.43
C VAL A 111 1.14 7.45 -5.50
N THR A 112 0.06 6.78 -5.13
CA THR A 112 -0.82 6.05 -6.06
C THR A 112 -1.47 7.02 -7.05
N SER A 113 -2.01 8.15 -6.59
CA SER A 113 -2.59 9.18 -7.46
C SER A 113 -1.55 9.77 -8.42
N TYR A 114 -0.33 10.02 -7.95
CA TYR A 114 0.76 10.52 -8.79
C TYR A 114 1.17 9.52 -9.88
N ILE A 115 1.36 8.24 -9.53
CA ILE A 115 1.80 7.20 -10.46
C ILE A 115 0.69 6.88 -11.46
N CYS A 116 -0.53 6.67 -10.98
CA CYS A 116 -1.65 6.20 -11.79
C CYS A 116 -2.42 7.33 -12.48
N ARG A 117 -2.21 8.59 -12.07
CA ARG A 117 -2.89 9.79 -12.60
C ARG A 117 -4.40 9.68 -12.49
N VAL A 118 -4.88 9.30 -11.31
CA VAL A 118 -6.30 9.10 -11.00
C VAL A 118 -6.70 9.86 -9.75
N ASP A 119 -7.96 10.28 -9.71
CA ASP A 119 -8.59 10.74 -8.48
C ASP A 119 -8.85 9.54 -7.57
N ILE A 120 -8.57 9.70 -6.28
CA ILE A 120 -8.71 8.64 -5.28
C ILE A 120 -9.59 9.15 -4.13
N THR A 121 -10.47 8.28 -3.63
CA THR A 121 -11.19 8.50 -2.38
C THR A 121 -10.83 7.41 -1.39
N THR A 122 -10.23 7.80 -0.26
CA THR A 122 -9.88 6.87 0.81
C THR A 122 -11.06 6.62 1.76
N TYR A 123 -11.44 5.36 1.89
CA TYR A 123 -12.38 4.86 2.90
C TYR A 123 -11.61 4.07 3.96
N VAL A 124 -11.93 4.29 5.23
CA VAL A 124 -11.31 3.53 6.33
C VAL A 124 -12.39 2.79 7.10
N ILE A 125 -12.38 1.46 7.05
CA ILE A 125 -13.33 0.61 7.76
C ILE A 125 -12.82 0.38 9.17
N CYS A 126 -13.59 0.84 10.17
CA CYS A 126 -13.22 0.74 11.58
C CYS A 126 -14.08 -0.30 12.31
N SER A 127 -13.44 -1.30 12.91
CA SER A 127 -14.10 -2.26 13.80
C SER A 127 -14.04 -1.85 15.28
N SER A 128 -13.28 -0.81 15.62
CA SER A 128 -13.09 -0.35 17.00
C SER A 128 -14.38 0.12 17.67
N THR A 129 -14.39 0.08 19.01
CA THR A 129 -15.55 0.51 19.82
C THR A 129 -15.66 2.03 19.95
N VAL A 130 -14.60 2.77 19.57
CA VAL A 130 -14.52 4.22 19.67
C VAL A 130 -15.66 4.88 18.89
N LYS A 131 -16.31 5.86 19.50
CA LYS A 131 -17.46 6.55 18.91
C LYS A 131 -17.04 7.63 17.90
N GLU A 132 -16.06 8.45 18.29
CA GLU A 132 -15.54 9.54 17.48
C GLU A 132 -14.32 9.10 16.69
N ILE A 133 -14.44 9.09 15.35
CA ILE A 133 -13.34 8.68 14.47
C ILE A 133 -12.71 9.91 13.86
N ARG A 134 -11.40 10.05 14.08
CA ARG A 134 -10.61 11.08 13.41
C ARG A 134 -10.60 10.81 11.91
N ASN A 135 -11.07 11.77 11.12
CA ASN A 135 -11.17 11.65 9.67
C ASN A 135 -10.39 12.72 8.90
N GLU A 136 -9.74 13.65 9.61
CA GLU A 136 -8.97 14.72 9.00
C GLU A 136 -7.57 14.87 9.62
N LEU A 137 -6.62 15.16 8.74
CA LEU A 137 -5.24 15.50 9.07
C LEU A 137 -4.94 16.88 8.48
N LYS A 138 -4.71 17.85 9.37
CA LYS A 138 -4.27 19.21 8.99
C LYS A 138 -2.76 19.32 9.10
N THR A 139 -2.10 19.69 8.01
CA THR A 139 -0.65 19.97 7.98
C THR A 139 -0.37 21.24 7.19
N GLY A 140 -0.05 22.33 7.88
CA GLY A 140 0.07 23.65 7.25
C GLY A 140 -1.26 24.07 6.62
N HIS A 141 -1.23 24.49 5.35
CA HIS A 141 -2.44 24.86 4.60
C HIS A 141 -3.23 23.66 4.05
N ASN A 142 -2.66 22.47 4.05
CA ASN A 142 -3.30 21.27 3.50
C ASN A 142 -4.15 20.55 4.55
N THR A 143 -5.35 20.15 4.14
CA THR A 143 -6.20 19.24 4.93
C THR A 143 -6.44 17.98 4.12
N TYR A 144 -5.93 16.86 4.62
CA TYR A 144 -6.24 15.54 4.10
C TYR A 144 -7.47 14.98 4.82
N LYS A 145 -8.38 14.35 4.08
CA LYS A 145 -9.64 13.80 4.61
C LYS A 145 -9.86 12.39 4.11
N ILE A 146 -10.42 11.57 4.98
CA ILE A 146 -10.89 10.21 4.66
C ILE A 146 -12.41 10.11 4.90
N ILE A 147 -13.02 9.04 4.41
CA ILE A 147 -14.39 8.66 4.74
C ILE A 147 -14.35 7.46 5.72
N PRO A 148 -14.55 7.68 7.03
CA PRO A 148 -14.58 6.58 7.98
C PRO A 148 -15.90 5.80 7.87
N VAL A 149 -15.82 4.47 7.90
CA VAL A 149 -16.95 3.54 7.92
C VAL A 149 -16.90 2.76 9.23
N ARG A 150 -17.70 3.19 10.21
CA ARG A 150 -17.76 2.54 11.53
C ARG A 150 -18.68 1.32 11.50
N LEU A 151 -18.12 0.11 11.64
CA LEU A 151 -18.91 -1.13 11.65
C LEU A 151 -19.87 -1.19 12.84
N LYS A 152 -19.46 -0.63 13.98
CA LYS A 152 -20.27 -0.51 15.20
C LYS A 152 -21.47 0.44 15.08
N ASN A 153 -21.66 1.14 13.95
CA ASN A 153 -22.92 1.86 13.67
C ASN A 153 -24.04 0.93 13.20
N ASN A 154 -23.71 -0.31 12.82
CA ASN A 154 -24.69 -1.34 12.51
C ASN A 154 -24.88 -2.24 13.74
N ASN A 155 -26.10 -2.74 13.93
CA ASN A 155 -26.47 -3.63 15.02
C ASN A 155 -26.73 -5.05 14.49
N ALA A 156 -25.99 -6.02 15.00
CA ALA A 156 -26.12 -7.42 14.62
C ALA A 156 -27.49 -7.99 15.02
N ASP A 157 -28.01 -7.62 16.19
CA ASP A 157 -29.30 -8.11 16.69
C ASP A 157 -30.45 -7.67 15.78
N GLU A 158 -30.41 -6.42 15.32
CA GLU A 158 -31.39 -5.87 14.36
C GLU A 158 -31.28 -6.53 12.98
N LEU A 159 -30.05 -6.81 12.52
CA LEU A 159 -29.81 -7.56 11.29
C LEU A 159 -30.43 -8.96 11.38
N PHE A 160 -30.17 -9.70 12.45
CA PHE A 160 -30.74 -11.03 12.66
C PHE A 160 -32.27 -10.97 12.74
N ALA A 161 -32.83 -10.06 13.53
CA ALA A 161 -34.27 -9.91 13.66
C ALA A 161 -34.95 -9.66 12.30
N ARG A 162 -34.38 -8.76 11.48
CA ARG A 162 -34.90 -8.49 10.14
C ARG A 162 -34.86 -9.72 9.23
N LEU A 163 -33.76 -10.49 9.25
CA LEU A 163 -33.61 -11.68 8.41
C LEU A 163 -34.54 -12.82 8.84
N PHE A 164 -34.75 -13.01 10.14
CA PHE A 164 -35.70 -14.00 10.64
C PHE A 164 -37.15 -13.61 10.34
N GLU A 165 -37.52 -12.33 10.45
CA GLU A 165 -38.86 -11.88 10.06
C GLU A 165 -39.10 -12.06 8.55
N LYS A 166 -38.10 -11.81 7.69
CA LYS A 166 -38.19 -12.15 6.26
C LYS A 166 -38.49 -13.64 6.04
N GLN A 167 -37.74 -14.53 6.68
CA GLN A 167 -37.97 -15.98 6.56
C GLN A 167 -39.36 -16.39 7.06
N LYS A 168 -39.82 -15.81 8.17
CA LYS A 168 -41.14 -16.06 8.75
C LYS A 168 -42.27 -15.60 7.82
N ASN A 169 -42.05 -14.52 7.07
CA ASN A 169 -42.98 -14.03 6.05
C ASN A 169 -42.92 -14.84 4.74
N GLY A 170 -42.08 -15.87 4.65
CA GLY A 170 -41.89 -16.68 3.43
C GLY A 170 -41.05 -15.99 2.36
N GLU A 171 -40.35 -14.91 2.69
CA GLU A 171 -39.43 -14.24 1.76
C GLU A 171 -38.13 -15.03 1.61
N VAL A 172 -37.67 -15.15 0.36
CA VAL A 172 -36.39 -15.80 0.05
C VAL A 172 -35.26 -14.81 0.32
N LEU A 173 -34.34 -15.18 1.22
CA LEU A 173 -33.12 -14.42 1.46
C LEU A 173 -32.23 -14.50 0.22
N ASN A 174 -31.71 -13.36 -0.24
CA ASN A 174 -30.78 -13.34 -1.36
C ASN A 174 -29.33 -13.15 -0.88
N ARG A 175 -28.38 -13.19 -1.82
CA ARG A 175 -26.96 -12.99 -1.53
C ARG A 175 -26.66 -11.68 -0.79
N ALA A 176 -27.33 -10.59 -1.11
CA ALA A 176 -27.13 -9.29 -0.47
C ALA A 176 -27.69 -9.24 0.96
N ASP A 177 -28.67 -10.07 1.29
CA ASP A 177 -29.15 -10.26 2.67
C ASP A 177 -28.12 -11.01 3.53
N LEU A 178 -27.36 -11.92 2.93
CA LEU A 178 -26.46 -12.85 3.63
C LEU A 178 -25.04 -12.33 3.80
N VAL A 179 -24.49 -11.62 2.80
CA VAL A 179 -23.11 -11.09 2.87
C VAL A 179 -22.85 -10.23 4.12
N PRO A 180 -23.78 -9.36 4.58
CA PRO A 180 -23.59 -8.60 5.83
C PRO A 180 -23.37 -9.46 7.08
N LEU A 181 -23.79 -10.74 7.08
CA LEU A 181 -23.59 -11.64 8.20
C LEU A 181 -22.11 -11.84 8.56
N LEU A 182 -21.21 -11.72 7.57
CA LEU A 182 -19.75 -11.81 7.76
C LEU A 182 -19.20 -10.76 8.72
N LEU A 183 -19.94 -9.66 8.93
CA LEU A 183 -19.51 -8.54 9.75
C LEU A 183 -20.18 -8.51 11.13
N THR A 184 -21.09 -9.45 11.43
CA THR A 184 -21.92 -9.45 12.66
C THR A 184 -21.09 -9.49 13.95
N THR A 185 -19.94 -10.15 13.94
CA THR A 185 -18.99 -10.17 15.07
C THR A 185 -18.32 -8.81 15.30
N LEU A 186 -18.19 -8.01 14.25
CA LEU A 186 -17.58 -6.67 14.28
C LEU A 186 -18.60 -5.55 14.48
N MET A 187 -19.90 -5.84 14.32
CA MET A 187 -21.02 -4.91 14.57
C MET A 187 -21.29 -4.69 16.06
N SER A 188 -22.13 -3.70 16.37
CA SER A 188 -22.72 -3.54 17.70
C SER A 188 -23.79 -4.62 17.95
N GLY A 189 -24.28 -4.72 19.19
CA GLY A 189 -25.32 -5.69 19.57
C GLY A 189 -25.05 -6.27 20.96
N THR A 190 -26.06 -6.93 21.49
CA THR A 190 -26.07 -7.54 22.83
C THR A 190 -25.87 -9.05 22.77
N THR A 191 -26.21 -9.70 21.65
CA THR A 191 -25.96 -11.14 21.45
C THR A 191 -24.47 -11.44 21.58
N ASP A 192 -24.12 -12.50 22.30
CA ASP A 192 -22.73 -12.94 22.47
C ASP A 192 -22.10 -13.34 21.12
N GLN A 193 -20.78 -13.17 21.01
CA GLN A 193 -20.04 -13.44 19.78
C GLN A 193 -20.23 -14.87 19.27
N LYS A 194 -20.24 -15.88 20.15
CA LYS A 194 -20.45 -17.27 19.76
C LYS A 194 -21.83 -17.49 19.16
N ASP A 195 -22.86 -16.91 19.78
CA ASP A 195 -24.23 -17.03 19.31
C ASP A 195 -24.42 -16.31 17.96
N ARG A 196 -23.76 -15.16 17.75
CA ARG A 196 -23.76 -14.48 16.44
C ARG A 196 -23.22 -15.38 15.34
N ILE A 197 -22.12 -16.09 15.59
CA ILE A 197 -21.50 -17.00 14.62
C ILE A 197 -22.46 -18.16 14.30
N ILE A 198 -23.08 -18.75 15.33
CA ILE A 198 -24.05 -19.84 15.15
C ILE A 198 -25.26 -19.36 14.32
N LEU A 199 -25.84 -18.21 14.67
CA LEU A 199 -26.99 -17.65 13.96
C LEU A 199 -26.66 -17.27 12.52
N ALA A 200 -25.51 -16.64 12.29
CA ALA A 200 -25.02 -16.30 10.96
C ALA A 200 -24.82 -17.56 10.09
N ASN A 201 -24.15 -18.58 10.63
CA ASN A 201 -23.91 -19.82 9.92
C ASN A 201 -25.22 -20.54 9.55
N ARG A 202 -26.19 -20.54 10.47
CA ARG A 202 -27.53 -21.10 10.22
C ARG A 202 -28.20 -20.41 9.04
N LEU A 203 -28.27 -19.07 9.05
CA LEU A 203 -28.89 -18.29 7.96
C LEU A 203 -28.19 -18.52 6.61
N ILE A 204 -26.86 -18.57 6.60
CA ILE A 204 -26.07 -18.83 5.38
C ILE A 204 -26.41 -20.21 4.81
N THR A 205 -26.41 -21.24 5.66
CA THR A 205 -26.59 -22.64 5.25
C THR A 205 -28.04 -22.93 4.82
N GLU A 206 -29.02 -22.38 5.52
CA GLU A 206 -30.45 -22.65 5.28
C GLU A 206 -31.05 -21.80 4.15
N SER A 207 -30.35 -20.75 3.69
CA SER A 207 -30.91 -19.80 2.71
C SER A 207 -31.21 -20.38 1.32
N GLY A 208 -30.45 -21.39 0.88
CA GLY A 208 -30.48 -21.90 -0.50
C GLY A 208 -30.02 -20.90 -1.58
N ALA A 209 -29.56 -19.70 -1.19
CA ALA A 209 -29.23 -18.61 -2.12
C ALA A 209 -27.74 -18.53 -2.50
N LEU A 210 -26.93 -19.45 -1.97
CA LEU A 210 -25.48 -19.48 -2.13
C LEU A 210 -25.05 -20.85 -2.65
N SER A 211 -24.01 -20.87 -3.48
CA SER A 211 -23.35 -22.13 -3.87
C SER A 211 -22.60 -22.75 -2.69
N GLN A 212 -22.37 -24.07 -2.73
CA GLN A 212 -21.60 -24.76 -1.68
C GLN A 212 -20.22 -24.13 -1.46
N GLY A 213 -19.55 -23.70 -2.54
CA GLY A 213 -18.26 -23.03 -2.46
C GLY A 213 -18.32 -21.65 -1.78
N GLU A 214 -19.42 -20.90 -1.96
CA GLU A 214 -19.63 -19.63 -1.26
C GLU A 214 -19.91 -19.85 0.22
N ILE A 215 -20.74 -20.84 0.57
CA ILE A 215 -21.03 -21.20 1.96
C ILE A 215 -19.73 -21.51 2.70
N VAL A 216 -18.86 -22.35 2.13
CA VAL A 216 -17.56 -22.71 2.74
C VAL A 216 -16.66 -21.48 2.94
N LYS A 217 -16.61 -20.55 1.95
CA LYS A 217 -15.83 -19.31 2.08
C LYS A 217 -16.38 -18.41 3.18
N MET A 218 -17.70 -18.24 3.23
CA MET A 218 -18.34 -17.41 4.25
C MET A 218 -18.16 -18.00 5.66
N GLN A 219 -18.26 -19.33 5.79
CA GLN A 219 -17.97 -20.04 7.04
C GLN A 219 -16.51 -19.84 7.48
N ALA A 220 -15.55 -19.99 6.56
CA ALA A 220 -14.13 -19.75 6.87
C ALA A 220 -13.89 -18.34 7.42
N VAL A 221 -14.53 -17.33 6.83
CA VAL A 221 -14.46 -15.94 7.33
C VAL A 221 -15.08 -15.82 8.72
N LEU A 222 -16.30 -16.34 8.92
CA LEU A 222 -16.99 -16.27 10.22
C LEU A 222 -16.20 -16.95 11.34
N TYR A 223 -15.63 -18.13 11.06
CA TYR A 223 -14.87 -18.90 12.04
C TYR A 223 -13.46 -18.37 12.30
N THR A 224 -12.99 -17.38 11.53
CA THR A 224 -11.72 -16.69 11.81
C THR A 224 -11.75 -15.93 13.14
N LEU A 225 -12.95 -15.53 13.58
CA LEU A 225 -13.18 -14.77 14.82
C LEU A 225 -13.91 -15.60 15.90
N ALA A 226 -13.89 -16.93 15.78
CA ALA A 226 -14.55 -17.87 16.69
C ALA A 226 -13.68 -18.29 17.88
#